data_AF-A0A1X1XR29-F1
#
_entry.id   AF-A0A1X1XR29-F1
#
_cell.length_a   1.000
_cell.length_b   1.000
_cell.length_c   1.000
_cell.angle_alpha   90.00
_cell.angle_beta   90.00
_cell.angle_gamma   90.00
#
_symmetry.space_group_name_H-M   'P 1'
#
loop_
_entity.id
_entity.type
_entity.pdbx_description
1 polymer ?
#
loop_
_entity_poly.entity_id
_entity_poly.type
_entity_poly.pdbx_seq_one_letter_code
_entity_poly.pdbx_strand_id
1 'polypeptide(L)'
;MYLAECRDDRPLRILGVNSELLDGFSSEARRPDAIIASSALFGENNVVRAYFEDTSRPNRADVAVWGGERPLNLRRGAQQLEHRLSAAARAFKVQAMIAATLDPESVDPIEVFRGDEQSFLAAQLL
;
A
#
# COMPACT_ATOMS: atom_id res chain seq x y z
N MET A 1 7.14 5.72 2.30
CA MET A 1 6.00 4.91 2.83
C MET A 1 5.74 5.36 4.26
N TYR A 2 4.48 5.59 4.62
CA TYR A 2 4.15 6.00 5.99
C TYR A 2 3.82 4.78 6.86
N LEU A 3 4.37 4.74 8.07
CA LEU A 3 4.04 3.73 9.08
C LEU A 3 3.12 4.33 10.14
N ALA A 4 2.04 3.62 10.48
CA ALA A 4 1.12 4.09 11.54
C ALA A 4 1.70 3.96 12.95
N GLU A 5 2.67 3.06 13.13
CA GLU A 5 3.39 2.85 14.39
C GLU A 5 4.88 2.77 14.12
N CYS A 6 5.70 3.23 15.07
CA CYS A 6 7.14 3.03 15.01
C CYS A 6 7.45 1.56 15.32
N ARG A 7 7.49 0.75 14.28
CA ARG A 7 7.98 -0.63 14.32
C ARG A 7 9.32 -0.73 13.61
N ASP A 8 10.01 -1.83 13.88
CA ASP A 8 11.19 -2.26 13.15
C ASP A 8 10.97 -2.12 11.63
N ASP A 9 11.69 -1.20 11.01
CA ASP A 9 11.60 -0.82 9.61
C ASP A 9 12.53 -1.66 8.73
N ARG A 10 13.32 -2.59 9.31
CA ARG A 10 14.18 -3.51 8.56
C ARG A 10 13.44 -4.25 7.43
N PRO A 11 12.20 -4.77 7.62
CA PRO A 11 11.46 -5.41 6.53
C PRO A 11 11.25 -4.49 5.33
N LEU A 12 10.94 -3.21 5.56
CA LEU A 12 10.72 -2.23 4.49
C LEU A 12 12.02 -1.86 3.78
N ARG A 13 13.11 -1.72 4.53
CA ARG A 13 14.45 -1.49 3.96
C ARG A 13 14.89 -2.66 3.07
N ILE A 14 14.59 -3.90 3.45
CA ILE A 14 14.87 -5.09 2.62
C ILE A 14 14.08 -5.06 1.31
N LEU A 15 12.85 -4.54 1.33
CA LEU A 15 12.04 -4.33 0.12
C LEU A 15 12.49 -3.10 -0.70
N GLY A 16 13.52 -2.37 -0.28
CA GLY A 16 13.98 -1.15 -0.94
C GLY A 16 13.07 0.07 -0.69
N VAL A 17 12.20 0.00 0.32
CA VAL A 17 11.25 1.07 0.65
C VAL A 17 11.81 1.94 1.76
N ASN A 18 11.86 3.25 1.50
CA ASN A 18 12.11 4.24 2.56
C ASN A 18 10.81 4.51 3.32
N SER A 19 10.84 4.29 4.63
CA SER A 19 9.70 4.50 5.52
C SER A 19 9.90 5.67 6.47
N GLU A 20 8.82 6.38 6.76
CA GLU A 20 8.74 7.44 7.75
C GLU A 20 7.52 7.21 8.64
N LEU A 21 7.60 7.64 9.90
CA LEU A 21 6.45 7.54 10.81
C LEU A 21 5.38 8.55 10.37
N LEU A 22 4.12 8.11 10.36
CA LEU A 22 2.99 8.99 10.07
C LEU A 22 2.77 9.95 11.24
N ASP A 23 3.27 11.17 11.12
CA ASP A 23 3.02 12.28 12.06
C ASP A 23 1.93 13.24 11.54
N GLY A 24 1.07 12.74 10.66
CA GLY A 24 0.05 13.49 9.93
C GLY A 24 0.44 13.74 8.47
N PHE A 25 -0.55 14.03 7.64
CA PHE A 25 -0.35 14.38 6.23
C PHE A 25 -0.28 15.90 6.11
N SER A 26 0.91 16.46 5.84
CA SER A 26 1.04 17.89 5.54
C SER A 26 0.42 18.18 4.17
N SER A 27 -0.44 19.20 4.08
CA SER A 27 -1.04 19.65 2.82
C SER A 27 -0.03 20.24 1.83
N GLU A 28 1.19 20.53 2.30
CA GLU A 28 2.26 21.20 1.54
C GLU A 28 3.33 20.24 1.02
N ALA A 29 3.36 18.99 1.49
CA ALA A 29 4.26 17.98 0.93
C ALA A 29 3.88 17.69 -0.53
N ARG A 30 4.87 17.38 -1.36
CA ARG A 30 4.72 17.02 -2.78
C ARG A 30 3.60 15.96 -2.89
N ARG A 31 2.51 16.32 -3.58
CA ARG A 31 1.32 15.46 -3.67
C ARG A 31 1.68 14.14 -4.36
N PRO A 32 1.36 12.98 -3.77
CA PRO A 32 1.66 11.70 -4.39
C PRO A 32 0.73 11.46 -5.58
N ASP A 33 1.24 10.82 -6.63
CA ASP A 33 0.43 10.39 -7.77
C ASP A 33 -0.56 9.27 -7.37
N ALA A 34 -0.19 8.45 -6.38
CA ALA A 34 -1.07 7.41 -5.82
C ALA A 34 -0.85 7.19 -4.32
N ILE A 35 -1.90 6.76 -3.63
CA ILE A 35 -1.91 6.40 -2.21
C ILE A 35 -2.48 4.99 -2.05
N ILE A 36 -1.76 4.15 -1.32
CA ILE A 36 -2.16 2.76 -1.03
C ILE A 36 -2.12 2.55 0.48
N ALA A 37 -3.18 1.99 1.06
CA ALA A 37 -3.24 1.63 2.48
C ALA A 37 -3.71 0.19 2.66
N SER A 38 -3.36 -0.46 3.77
CA SER A 38 -3.95 -1.76 4.09
C SER A 38 -5.42 -1.60 4.48
N SER A 39 -6.28 -2.60 4.21
CA SER A 39 -7.69 -2.53 4.61
C SER A 39 -7.87 -2.42 6.11
N ALA A 40 -7.03 -3.10 6.90
CA ALA A 40 -6.99 -2.96 8.35
C ALA A 40 -6.71 -1.50 8.75
N LEU A 41 -5.67 -0.88 8.19
CA LEU A 41 -5.32 0.50 8.53
C LEU A 41 -6.40 1.51 8.11
N PHE A 42 -7.02 1.30 6.94
CA PHE A 42 -8.16 2.12 6.50
C PHE A 42 -9.38 1.98 7.43
N GLY A 43 -9.62 0.77 7.95
CA GLY A 43 -10.69 0.46 8.89
C GLY A 43 -10.46 0.99 10.32
N GLU A 44 -9.20 1.03 10.77
CA GLU A 44 -8.85 1.33 12.16
C GLU A 44 -8.37 2.77 12.39
N ASN A 45 -7.81 3.45 11.37
CA ASN A 45 -7.19 4.76 11.52
C ASN A 45 -8.03 5.88 10.85
N ASN A 46 -8.60 6.76 11.68
CA ASN A 46 -9.43 7.88 11.23
C ASN A 46 -8.67 8.95 10.43
N VAL A 47 -7.38 9.18 10.74
CA VAL A 47 -6.52 10.13 10.01
C VAL A 47 -6.25 9.61 8.59
N VAL A 48 -5.96 8.31 8.46
CA VAL A 48 -5.77 7.65 7.15
C VAL A 48 -7.06 7.73 6.33
N ARG A 49 -8.23 7.47 6.95
CA ARG A 49 -9.52 7.56 6.26
C ARG A 49 -9.82 8.97 5.77
N ALA A 50 -9.66 9.98 6.62
CA ALA A 50 -9.90 11.37 6.26
C ALA A 50 -8.99 11.83 5.11
N TYR A 51 -7.72 11.40 5.13
CA TYR A 51 -6.78 11.67 4.04
C TYR A 51 -7.18 10.99 2.73
N PHE A 52 -7.59 9.72 2.78
CA PHE A 52 -8.11 9.01 1.62
C PHE A 52 -9.32 9.72 1.01
N GLU A 53 -10.28 10.17 1.82
CA GLU A 53 -11.48 10.89 1.37
C GLU A 53 -11.14 12.28 0.77
N ASP A 54 -10.17 13.00 1.34
CA ASP A 54 -9.73 14.30 0.81
C ASP A 54 -8.93 14.15 -0.50
N THR A 55 -8.21 13.05 -0.67
CA THR A 55 -7.37 12.81 -1.84
C THR A 55 -8.09 12.07 -2.97
N SER A 56 -9.18 11.36 -2.69
CA SER A 56 -10.02 10.70 -3.70
C SER A 56 -10.91 11.66 -4.52
N ARG A 57 -10.79 12.98 -4.30
CA ARG A 57 -11.52 13.96 -5.11
C ARG A 57 -10.99 13.93 -6.55
N PRO A 58 -11.82 14.24 -7.55
CA PRO A 58 -11.40 14.22 -8.95
C PRO A 58 -10.10 15.00 -9.15
N ASN A 59 -9.12 14.38 -9.82
CA ASN A 59 -7.84 15.00 -10.22
C ASN A 59 -6.83 15.27 -9.07
N ARG A 60 -6.89 14.53 -7.96
CA ARG A 60 -5.98 14.72 -6.81
C ARG A 60 -4.91 13.64 -6.63
N ALA A 61 -5.30 12.39 -6.42
CA ALA A 61 -4.39 11.22 -6.42
C ALA A 61 -5.22 9.96 -6.64
N ASP A 62 -4.57 8.93 -7.16
CA ASP A 62 -5.18 7.62 -7.28
C ASP A 62 -5.14 6.89 -5.92
N VAL A 63 -6.18 6.12 -5.60
CA VAL A 63 -6.36 5.56 -4.26
C VAL A 63 -6.70 4.06 -4.31
N ALA A 64 -5.86 3.23 -3.69
CA ALA A 64 -6.06 1.78 -3.60
C ALA A 64 -5.97 1.25 -2.17
N VAL A 65 -6.58 0.09 -1.92
CA VAL A 65 -6.51 -0.61 -0.63
C VAL A 65 -5.99 -2.03 -0.82
N TRP A 66 -5.01 -2.43 0.01
CA TRP A 66 -4.34 -3.72 -0.03
C TRP A 66 -4.81 -4.68 1.07
N GLY A 67 -5.03 -5.94 0.69
CA GLY A 67 -5.44 -7.02 1.60
C GLY A 67 -6.87 -6.90 2.14
N GLY A 68 -7.44 -8.01 2.64
CA GLY A 68 -8.78 -8.05 3.27
C GLY A 68 -9.97 -7.89 2.32
N GLU A 69 -11.16 -7.69 2.89
CA GLU A 69 -12.40 -7.46 2.14
C GLU A 69 -12.50 -6.01 1.64
N ARG A 70 -13.23 -5.85 0.53
CA ARG A 70 -13.44 -4.58 -0.17
C ARG A 70 -13.99 -3.52 0.80
N PRO A 71 -13.34 -2.35 0.96
CA PRO A 71 -13.97 -1.21 1.60
C PRO A 71 -15.19 -0.78 0.77
N LEU A 72 -16.37 -0.71 1.41
CA LEU A 72 -17.65 -0.34 0.78
C LEU A 72 -17.62 1.03 0.09
N ASN A 73 -16.65 1.88 0.41
CA ASN A 73 -16.53 3.26 -0.07
C ASN A 73 -15.68 3.44 -1.33
N LEU A 74 -15.03 2.39 -1.86
CA LEU A 74 -14.34 2.48 -3.16
C LEU A 74 -15.39 2.56 -4.29
N ARG A 75 -15.25 3.58 -5.17
CA ARG A 75 -16.16 3.87 -6.29
C ARG A 75 -16.50 2.59 -7.07
N ARG A 76 -17.75 2.46 -7.55
CA ARG A 76 -18.15 1.34 -8.43
C ARG A 76 -17.20 1.31 -9.64
N GLY A 77 -16.46 0.21 -9.82
CA GLY A 77 -15.49 0.06 -10.91
C GLY A 77 -14.11 -0.44 -10.51
N ALA A 78 -13.85 -0.69 -9.22
CA ALA A 78 -12.54 -1.21 -8.80
C ALA A 78 -12.21 -2.56 -9.47
N GLN A 79 -11.06 -2.63 -10.17
CA GLN A 79 -10.59 -3.84 -10.84
C GLN A 79 -9.67 -4.64 -9.90
N GLN A 80 -9.26 -5.83 -10.35
CA GLN A 80 -8.22 -6.63 -9.70
C GLN A 80 -7.02 -6.68 -10.65
N LEU A 81 -5.83 -6.34 -10.14
CA LEU A 81 -4.57 -6.45 -10.88
C LEU A 81 -3.68 -7.50 -10.22
N GLU A 82 -3.25 -8.47 -11.01
CA GLU A 82 -2.27 -9.47 -10.60
C GLU A 82 -0.88 -9.05 -11.07
N HIS A 83 0.04 -8.88 -10.13
CA HIS A 83 1.45 -8.59 -10.40
C HIS A 83 2.29 -9.82 -10.10
N ARG A 84 3.03 -10.31 -11.10
CA ARG A 84 3.92 -11.46 -10.93
C ARG A 84 5.29 -10.99 -10.45
N LEU A 85 5.68 -11.41 -9.26
CA LEU A 85 6.98 -11.09 -8.69
C LEU A 85 8.11 -11.78 -9.46
N SER A 86 9.17 -11.01 -9.74
CA SER A 86 10.42 -11.56 -10.25
C SER A 86 11.10 -12.47 -9.22
N ALA A 87 12.10 -13.25 -9.66
CA ALA A 87 12.89 -14.08 -8.74
C ALA A 87 13.59 -13.24 -7.66
N ALA A 88 14.11 -12.06 -8.03
CA ALA A 88 14.73 -11.13 -7.10
C ALA A 88 13.71 -10.54 -6.11
N ALA A 89 12.55 -10.10 -6.61
CA ALA A 89 11.49 -9.55 -5.76
C ALA A 89 10.98 -10.59 -4.74
N ARG A 90 10.83 -11.85 -5.16
CA ARG A 90 10.51 -12.96 -4.23
C ARG A 90 11.58 -13.16 -3.16
N ALA A 91 12.86 -13.10 -3.53
CA ALA A 91 13.95 -13.26 -2.57
C ALA A 91 13.96 -12.13 -1.53
N PHE A 92 13.78 -10.87 -1.94
CA PHE A 92 13.65 -9.75 -1.02
C PHE A 92 12.43 -9.88 -0.12
N LYS A 93 11.28 -10.28 -0.68
CA LYS A 93 10.06 -10.51 0.10
C LYS A 93 10.23 -11.60 1.16
N VAL A 94 10.87 -12.73 0.83
CA VAL A 94 11.19 -13.78 1.82
C VAL A 94 12.05 -13.22 2.96
N GLN A 95 13.10 -12.46 2.65
CA GLN A 95 13.95 -11.86 3.69
C GLN A 95 13.21 -10.83 4.54
N ALA A 96 12.32 -10.05 3.94
CA ALA A 96 11.48 -9.09 4.65
C ALA A 96 10.49 -9.81 5.61
N MET A 97 9.89 -10.93 5.19
CA MET A 97 9.01 -11.75 6.02
C MET A 97 9.76 -12.31 7.24
N ILE A 98 10.97 -12.84 7.04
CA ILE A 98 11.83 -13.32 8.13
C ILE A 98 12.15 -12.18 9.11
N ALA A 99 12.54 -11.00 8.60
CA ALA A 99 12.83 -9.84 9.44
C ALA A 99 11.60 -9.36 10.23
N ALA A 100 10.40 -9.53 9.68
CA ALA A 100 9.12 -9.22 10.34
C ALA A 100 8.67 -10.31 11.32
N THR A 101 9.42 -11.40 11.49
CA THR A 101 9.02 -12.59 12.28
C THR A 101 7.72 -13.22 11.77
N LEU A 102 7.52 -13.19 10.45
CA LEU A 102 6.40 -13.81 9.75
C LEU A 102 6.86 -15.08 9.01
N ASP A 103 5.91 -15.93 8.63
CA ASP A 103 6.19 -17.16 7.88
C ASP A 103 6.64 -16.86 6.43
N PRO A 104 7.88 -17.18 6.03
CA PRO A 104 8.36 -16.95 4.67
C PRO A 104 7.77 -17.91 3.64
N GLU A 105 7.20 -19.05 4.04
CA GLU A 105 6.60 -20.03 3.11
C GLU A 105 5.28 -19.51 2.52
N SER A 106 4.70 -18.45 3.09
CA SER A 106 3.49 -17.81 2.57
C SER A 106 3.75 -16.84 1.40
N VAL A 107 4.97 -16.78 0.84
CA VAL A 107 5.31 -15.85 -0.25
C VAL A 107 4.80 -16.39 -1.59
N ASP A 108 3.62 -15.92 -1.98
CA ASP A 108 3.03 -16.19 -3.29
C ASP A 108 3.84 -15.48 -4.41
N PRO A 109 4.09 -16.14 -5.57
CA PRO A 109 4.65 -15.48 -6.75
C PRO A 109 3.75 -14.40 -7.36
N ILE A 110 2.45 -14.34 -6.99
CA ILE A 110 1.49 -13.37 -7.49
C ILE A 110 1.01 -12.48 -6.34
N GLU A 111 1.02 -11.17 -6.60
CA GLU A 111 0.46 -10.15 -5.73
C GLU A 111 -0.82 -9.58 -6.34
N VAL A 112 -1.89 -9.52 -5.54
CA VAL A 112 -3.23 -9.14 -5.99
C VAL A 112 -3.61 -7.76 -5.45
N PHE A 113 -3.62 -6.75 -6.32
CA PHE A 113 -4.01 -5.38 -6.01
C PHE A 113 -5.47 -5.14 -6.36
N ARG A 114 -6.17 -4.32 -5.57
CA ARG A 114 -7.56 -3.89 -5.83
C ARG A 114 -7.66 -2.36 -5.70
N GLY A 115 -8.18 -1.69 -6.71
CA GLY A 115 -8.16 -0.23 -6.86
C GLY A 115 -8.97 0.22 -8.07
N ASP A 116 -9.02 1.52 -8.37
CA ASP A 116 -9.63 2.02 -9.61
C ASP A 116 -8.66 2.01 -10.80
N GLU A 117 -9.17 2.22 -12.02
CA GLU A 117 -8.38 2.15 -13.28
C GLU A 117 -7.11 3.01 -13.25
N GLN A 118 -7.16 4.17 -12.61
CA GLN A 118 -6.03 5.10 -12.55
C GLN A 118 -4.98 4.62 -11.54
N SER A 119 -5.42 4.09 -10.39
CA SER A 119 -4.53 3.46 -9.38
C SER A 119 -3.66 2.34 -9.93
N PHE A 120 -4.11 1.62 -10.96
CA PHE A 120 -3.33 0.53 -11.55
C PHE A 120 -2.17 0.99 -12.41
N LEU A 121 -2.22 2.20 -12.99
CA LEU A 121 -1.08 2.75 -13.74
C LEU A 121 0.09 3.04 -12.80
N ALA A 122 -0.19 3.49 -11.57
CA ALA A 122 0.83 3.70 -10.55
C ALA A 122 1.38 2.36 -10.00
N ALA A 123 0.51 1.35 -9.81
CA ALA A 123 0.93 0.04 -9.30
C ALA A 123 1.79 -0.76 -10.29
N GLN A 124 1.71 -0.49 -11.60
CA GLN A 124 2.57 -1.13 -12.61
C GLN A 124 4.01 -0.56 -12.63
N LEU A 125 4.27 0.56 -11.96
CA LEU A 125 5.57 1.23 -11.93
C LEU A 125 6.42 0.87 -10.70
N LEU A 126 5.92 0.03 -9.80
CA LEU A 126 6.61 -0.53 -8.64
C LEU A 126 6.97 -2.00 -8.88
#